data_AF-Q8YHX0-F1
#
_entry.id   AF-Q8YHX0-F1
#
_cell.length_a   1.000
_cell.length_b   1.000
_cell.length_c   1.000
_cell.angle_alpha   90.00
_cell.angle_beta   90.00
_cell.angle_gamma   90.00
#
_symmetry.space_group_name_H-M   'P 1'
#
loop_
_entity.id
_entity.type
_entity.pdbx_description
1 polymer ?
#
loop_
_entity_poly.entity_id
_entity_poly.type
_entity_poly.pdbx_seq_one_letter_code
_entity_poly.pdbx_strand_id
1 'polypeptide(L)'
;MVASRNDEYMSFAKAEALSHVWGSGFVDLGHAGHINVASGFGHWPDGAILASSLHREPAVNPNLPGGLPAPRPFLPGWAAF
;
A
#
# COMPACT_ATOMS: atom_id res chain seq x y z
N MET A 1 0.70 3.79 3.93
CA MET A 1 1.79 4.68 4.39
C MET A 1 2.72 3.91 5.31
N VAL A 2 4.03 4.03 5.14
CA VAL A 2 5.04 3.51 6.08
C VAL A 2 5.85 4.70 6.57
N ALA A 3 6.06 4.81 7.88
CA ALA A 3 6.69 5.98 8.49
C ALA A 3 7.70 5.61 9.57
N SER A 4 8.68 6.49 9.76
CA SER A 4 9.60 6.44 10.88
C SER A 4 9.35 7.60 11.85
N ARG A 5 9.56 7.34 13.14
CA ARG A 5 9.47 8.31 14.23
C ARG A 5 10.63 9.31 14.26
N ASN A 6 11.74 9.02 13.60
CA ASN A 6 12.92 9.90 13.51
C ASN A 6 13.36 10.20 12.07
N ASP A 7 12.41 10.31 11.15
CA ASP A 7 12.67 10.81 9.80
C ASP A 7 12.97 12.33 9.83
N GLU A 8 14.08 12.73 9.22
CA GLU A 8 14.57 14.11 9.20
C GLU A 8 13.79 15.03 8.23
N TYR A 9 13.07 14.45 7.25
CA TYR A 9 12.30 15.18 6.24
C TYR A 9 10.80 15.16 6.49
N MET A 10 10.29 14.16 7.22
CA MET A 10 8.86 13.99 7.48
C MET A 10 8.60 13.71 8.96
N SER A 11 7.78 14.54 9.61
CA SER A 11 7.34 14.22 10.98
C SER A 11 6.35 13.06 10.98
N PHE A 12 6.43 12.23 12.03
CA PHE A 12 5.57 11.06 12.19
C PHE A 12 4.08 11.42 12.16
N ALA A 13 3.68 12.47 12.89
CA ALA A 13 2.29 12.94 12.92
C ALA A 13 1.78 13.39 11.54
N LYS A 14 2.65 13.98 10.71
CA LYS A 14 2.28 14.38 9.35
C LYS A 14 2.09 13.16 8.44
N ALA A 15 2.96 12.16 8.55
CA ALA A 15 2.82 10.91 7.81
C ALA A 15 1.52 10.17 8.18
N GLU A 16 1.18 10.14 9.47
CA GLU A 16 -0.08 9.57 9.97
C GLU A 16 -1.28 10.33 9.42
N ALA A 17 -1.30 11.66 9.51
CA ALA A 17 -2.37 12.49 8.96
C ALA A 17 -2.56 12.27 7.45
N LEU A 18 -1.47 12.19 6.68
CA LEU A 18 -1.52 11.90 5.24
C LEU A 18 -2.09 10.51 4.95
N SER A 19 -1.77 9.52 5.79
CA SER A 19 -2.31 8.16 5.62
C SER A 19 -3.83 8.14 5.72
N HIS A 20 -4.40 8.93 6.64
CA HIS A 20 -5.84 9.11 6.79
C HIS A 20 -6.46 9.82 5.58
N VAL A 21 -5.83 10.91 5.12
CA VAL A 21 -6.29 11.66 3.94
C VAL A 21 -6.32 10.77 2.69
N TRP A 22 -5.34 9.89 2.53
CA TRP A 22 -5.30 8.95 1.41
C TRP A 22 -6.14 7.70 1.60
N GLY A 23 -6.75 7.50 2.76
CA GLY A 23 -7.49 6.27 3.08
C GLY A 23 -6.60 5.02 3.05
N SER A 24 -5.30 5.17 3.29
CA SER A 24 -4.33 4.07 3.28
C SER A 24 -4.10 3.51 4.69
N GLY A 25 -3.73 2.24 4.80
CA GLY A 25 -3.19 1.71 6.07
C GLY A 25 -1.91 2.45 6.50
N PHE A 26 -1.61 2.45 7.79
CA PHE A 26 -0.41 3.09 8.36
C PHE A 26 0.47 2.06 9.08
N VAL A 27 1.77 2.07 8.78
CA VAL A 27 2.77 1.18 9.36
C VAL A 27 3.86 2.02 10.02
N ASP A 28 4.06 1.82 11.32
CA ASP A 28 5.11 2.46 12.11
C ASP A 28 6.35 1.56 12.20
N LEU A 29 7.48 2.01 11.67
CA LEU A 29 8.76 1.30 11.73
C LEU A 29 9.63 1.70 12.94
N GLY A 30 9.10 2.50 13.87
CA GLY A 30 9.87 3.03 14.98
C GLY A 30 10.98 3.97 14.49
N HIS A 31 12.20 3.79 14.97
CA HIS A 31 13.34 4.67 14.69
C HIS A 31 14.20 4.12 13.54
N ALA A 32 13.83 4.46 12.31
CA ALA A 32 14.32 3.90 11.06
C ALA A 32 14.93 4.96 10.11
N GLY A 33 14.96 6.24 10.52
CA GLY A 33 15.41 7.36 9.68
C GLY A 33 14.53 7.54 8.44
N HIS A 34 15.10 8.08 7.37
CA HIS A 34 14.36 8.38 6.13
C HIS A 34 14.15 7.16 5.18
N ILE A 35 13.94 5.96 5.74
CA ILE A 35 13.63 4.68 5.05
C ILE A 35 14.24 4.60 3.62
N ASN A 36 15.57 4.66 3.54
CA ASN A 36 16.31 4.61 2.29
C ASN A 36 17.52 3.68 2.42
N VAL A 37 18.34 3.57 1.37
CA VAL A 37 19.53 2.71 1.39
C VAL A 37 20.51 3.12 2.49
N ALA A 38 20.71 4.42 2.71
CA ALA A 38 21.63 4.94 3.74
C ALA A 38 21.13 4.65 5.16
N SER A 39 19.82 4.54 5.38
CA SER A 39 19.22 4.14 6.66
C SER A 39 18.97 2.63 6.79
N GLY A 40 19.48 1.81 5.86
CA GLY A 40 19.47 0.35 5.95
C GLY A 40 18.36 -0.36 5.15
N PHE A 41 17.54 0.37 4.39
CA PHE A 41 16.37 -0.16 3.68
C PHE A 41 16.65 -0.47 2.20
N GLY A 42 17.83 -1.01 1.88
CA GLY A 42 18.21 -1.40 0.52
C GLY A 42 17.43 -2.60 -0.02
N HIS A 43 17.71 -3.81 0.48
CA HIS A 43 17.06 -5.04 0.03
C HIS A 43 15.73 -5.35 0.76
N TRP A 44 15.23 -4.40 1.54
CA TRP A 44 14.17 -4.49 2.56
C TRP A 44 13.09 -5.56 2.32
N PRO A 45 13.25 -6.78 2.89
CA PRO A 45 12.35 -7.91 2.62
C PRO A 45 10.94 -7.68 3.16
N ASP A 46 10.83 -7.03 4.32
CA ASP A 46 9.52 -6.70 4.90
C ASP A 46 8.74 -5.72 4.02
N GLY A 47 9.44 -4.84 3.29
CA GLY A 47 8.83 -3.95 2.30
C GLY A 47 8.21 -4.72 1.14
N ALA A 48 8.86 -5.80 0.69
CA ALA A 48 8.31 -6.67 -0.35
C ALA A 48 7.07 -7.44 0.14
N ILE A 49 7.08 -7.89 1.39
CA ILE A 49 5.91 -8.52 2.03
C ILE A 49 4.76 -7.52 2.13
N LEU A 50 5.04 -6.30 2.57
CA LEU A 50 4.03 -5.23 2.66
C LEU A 50 3.44 -4.91 1.28
N ALA A 51 4.27 -4.77 0.25
CA ALA A 51 3.81 -4.53 -1.12
C ALA A 51 2.92 -5.68 -1.62
N SER A 52 3.30 -6.93 -1.32
CA SER A 52 2.52 -8.11 -1.69
C SER A 52 1.15 -8.14 -1.02
N SER A 53 1.02 -7.62 0.20
CA SER A 53 -0.28 -7.51 0.89
C SER A 53 -1.26 -6.55 0.22
N LEU A 54 -0.76 -5.61 -0.60
CA LEU A 54 -1.58 -4.67 -1.37
C LEU A 54 -2.07 -5.27 -2.69
N HIS A 55 -1.53 -6.42 -3.11
CA HIS A 55 -2.05 -7.12 -4.27
C HIS A 55 -3.45 -7.63 -3.95
N ARG A 56 -4.44 -7.01 -4.58
CA ARG A 56 -5.79 -7.55 -4.62
C ARG A 56 -5.78 -8.72 -5.60
N GLU A 57 -5.99 -9.93 -5.09
CA GLU A 57 -6.32 -11.06 -5.96
C GLU A 57 -7.54 -10.67 -6.81
N PRO A 58 -7.52 -10.94 -8.13
CA PRO A 58 -8.72 -10.78 -8.93
C PRO A 58 -9.83 -11.59 -8.26
N ALA A 59 -11.00 -10.99 -8.07
CA ALA A 59 -12.13 -11.72 -7.54
C ALA A 59 -12.41 -12.91 -8.46
N VAL A 60 -12.08 -14.13 -8.01
CA VAL A 60 -12.45 -15.36 -8.71
C VAL A 60 -13.95 -15.50 -8.59
N ASN A 61 -14.64 -15.62 -9.72
CA ASN A 61 -16.07 -15.89 -9.70
C ASN A 61 -16.29 -17.41 -9.60
N PRO A 62 -16.86 -17.92 -8.48
CA PRO A 62 -17.07 -19.36 -8.31
C PRO A 62 -18.09 -19.94 -9.30
N ASN A 63 -18.87 -19.09 -9.98
CA ASN A 63 -19.84 -19.52 -11.00
C ASN A 63 -19.26 -19.57 -12.43
N LEU A 64 -17.99 -19.20 -12.63
CA LEU A 64 -17.32 -19.34 -13.93
C LEU A 64 -16.56 -20.67 -14.02
N PRO A 65 -16.60 -21.37 -15.18
CA PRO A 65 -15.80 -22.57 -15.36
C PRO A 65 -14.31 -22.25 -15.22
N GLY A 66 -13.62 -23.00 -14.36
CA GLY A 66 -12.18 -22.87 -14.14
C GLY A 66 -11.73 -21.72 -13.22
N GLY A 67 -12.65 -21.08 -12.47
CA GLY A 67 -12.27 -20.06 -11.49
C GLY A 67 -11.64 -18.81 -12.13
N LEU A 68 -12.06 -18.49 -13.35
CA LEU A 68 -11.54 -17.33 -14.08
C LEU A 68 -11.80 -16.02 -13.30
N PRO A 69 -10.89 -15.03 -13.42
CA PRO A 69 -11.08 -13.72 -12.81
C PRO A 69 -12.40 -13.10 -13.30
N ALA A 70 -13.18 -12.54 -12.38
CA ALA A 70 -14.42 -11.88 -12.73
C ALA A 70 -14.14 -10.77 -13.76
N PRO A 71 -14.90 -10.70 -14.87
CA PRO A 71 -14.72 -9.65 -15.86
C PRO A 71 -14.87 -8.29 -15.18
N ARG A 72 -13.98 -7.35 -15.51
CA ARG A 72 -14.08 -5.98 -15.00
C ARG A 72 -15.45 -5.41 -15.43
N PRO A 73 -16.23 -4.81 -14.51
CA PRO A 73 -17.49 -4.22 -14.88
C PRO A 73 -17.24 -3.16 -15.97
N PHE A 74 -18.02 -3.24 -17.05
CA PHE A 74 -18.05 -2.19 -18.06
C PHE A 74 -18.73 -0.97 -17.42
N LEU A 75 -17.93 -0.08 -16.85
CA LEU A 75 -18.42 1.22 -16.40
C LEU A 75 -18.49 2.12 -17.64
N PRO A 76 -19.70 2.57 -18.05
CA PRO A 76 -19.81 3.56 -19.12
C PRO A 76 -19.10 4.84 -18.68
N GLY A 77 -18.49 5.56 -19.64
CA GLY A 77 -17.58 6.69 -19.36
C GLY A 77 -18.15 7.88 -18.57
N TRP A 78 -19.43 7.86 -18.20
CA TRP A 78 -20.06 8.83 -17.31
C TRP A 78 -20.02 8.42 -15.83
N ALA A 79 -19.73 7.15 -15.51
CA ALA A 79 -19.73 6.62 -14.14
C ALA A 79 -18.38 6.80 -13.41
N ALA A 80 -17.47 7.61 -13.94
CA ALA A 80 -16.13 7.84 -13.42
C ALA A 80 -15.91 9.23 -12.78
N PHE A 81 -17.00 9.90 -12.35
CA PHE A 81 -16.95 11.19 -11.64
C PHE A 81 -17.78 11.13 -10.35
#